data_AF-A0A849E776-F1
#
_entry.id   AF-A0A849E776-F1
#
_cell.length_a   1.000
_cell.length_b   1.000
_cell.length_c   1.000
_cell.angle_alpha   90.00
_cell.angle_beta   90.00
_cell.angle_gamma   90.00
#
_symmetry.space_group_name_H-M   'P 1'
#
loop_
_entity.id
_entity.type
_entity.pdbx_description
1 polymer ?
#
loop_
_entity_poly.entity_id
_entity_poly.type
_entity_poly.pdbx_seq_one_letter_code
_entity_poly.pdbx_strand_id
1 'polypeptide(L)'
;MPQLIVADFLPQLIWLAITFGALYFIISRLAIPKIGSAIEQRHGRIAADVAEASRLKEDTEKAIETYEAALAEARANAHAIVSENRAQMTAEINKEASALDERLAKKLAEAEVSIAKTRDAAMAQVTGIAQDTTEAIVTELLGKKPTKAAISSAVSSAAKG
;
A
#
# COMPACT_ATOMS: atom_id res chain seq x y z
N MET A 1 -98.36 12.18 55.64
CA MET A 1 -97.16 12.05 54.78
C MET A 1 -96.45 13.40 54.72
N PRO A 2 -95.56 13.71 55.67
CA PRO A 2 -94.85 14.98 55.72
C PRO A 2 -93.46 14.85 55.06
N GLN A 3 -93.37 14.22 53.89
CA GLN A 3 -92.08 13.88 53.26
C GLN A 3 -91.59 14.91 52.22
N LEU A 4 -92.29 16.05 52.07
CA LEU A 4 -91.91 17.14 51.18
C LEU A 4 -92.01 18.50 51.91
N ILE A 5 -91.40 18.60 53.10
CA ILE A 5 -91.23 19.88 53.77
C ILE A 5 -90.00 20.57 53.17
N VAL A 6 -90.23 21.58 52.33
CA VAL A 6 -89.18 22.30 51.58
C VAL A 6 -88.10 22.92 52.50
N ALA A 7 -88.46 23.22 53.75
CA ALA A 7 -87.54 23.76 54.75
C ALA A 7 -86.38 22.81 55.11
N ASP A 8 -86.58 21.49 55.02
CA ASP A 8 -85.55 20.50 55.37
C ASP A 8 -84.50 20.32 54.25
N PHE A 9 -84.76 20.81 53.04
CA PHE A 9 -83.81 20.74 51.92
C PHE A 9 -82.70 21.81 52.00
N LEU A 10 -82.96 22.96 52.64
CA LEU A 10 -81.96 24.03 52.79
C LEU A 10 -80.71 23.55 53.55
N PRO A 11 -80.83 22.94 54.76
CA PRO A 11 -79.68 22.43 55.48
C PRO A 11 -78.91 21.36 54.71
N GLN A 12 -79.61 20.49 53.97
CA GLN A 12 -79.00 19.44 53.13
C GLN A 12 -78.17 20.05 51.99
N LEU A 13 -78.69 21.09 51.32
CA LEU A 13 -77.99 21.79 50.25
C LEU A 13 -76.76 22.54 50.76
N ILE A 14 -76.83 23.14 51.96
CA ILE A 14 -75.69 23.81 52.59
C ILE A 14 -74.59 22.79 52.91
N TRP A 15 -74.93 21.65 53.51
CA TRP A 15 -73.94 20.60 53.81
C TRP A 15 -73.37 19.96 52.55
N LEU A 16 -74.20 19.76 51.52
CA LEU A 16 -73.76 19.32 50.19
C LEU A 16 -72.73 20.30 49.62
N ALA A 17 -73.01 21.61 49.65
CA ALA A 17 -72.09 22.63 49.15
C ALA A 17 -70.76 22.65 49.94
N ILE A 18 -70.81 22.52 51.27
CA ILE A 18 -69.61 22.47 52.12
C ILE A 18 -68.77 21.23 51.81
N THR A 19 -69.38 20.04 51.78
CA THR A 19 -68.67 18.78 51.53
C THR A 19 -68.14 18.68 50.10
N PHE A 20 -68.92 19.13 49.12
CA PHE A 20 -68.49 19.20 47.73
C PHE A 20 -67.35 20.21 47.54
N GLY A 21 -67.43 21.39 48.18
CA GLY A 21 -66.36 22.39 48.17
C GLY A 21 -65.08 21.87 48.81
N ALA A 22 -65.18 21.18 49.96
CA ALA A 22 -64.04 20.56 50.62
C ALA A 22 -63.40 19.46 49.74
N LEU A 23 -64.22 18.58 49.14
CA LEU A 23 -63.74 17.56 48.21
C LEU A 23 -63.07 18.18 46.99
N TYR A 24 -63.69 19.19 46.38
CA TYR A 24 -63.15 19.92 45.24
C TYR A 24 -61.79 20.54 45.56
N PHE A 25 -61.66 21.19 46.72
CA PHE A 25 -60.41 21.78 47.16
C PHE A 25 -59.31 20.73 47.34
N ILE A 26 -59.63 19.57 47.96
CA ILE A 26 -58.68 18.46 48.12
C ILE A 26 -58.24 17.91 46.76
N ILE A 27 -59.17 17.65 45.84
CA ILE A 27 -58.84 17.13 44.50
C ILE A 27 -58.00 18.13 43.72
N SER A 28 -58.43 19.39 43.71
CA SER A 28 -57.73 20.48 43.02
C SER A 28 -56.31 20.64 43.52
N ARG A 29 -56.10 20.59 44.85
CA ARG A 29 -54.80 20.89 45.44
C ARG A 29 -53.87 19.69 45.60
N LEU A 30 -54.39 18.46 45.66
CA LEU A 30 -53.59 17.25 45.90
C LEU A 30 -53.62 16.26 44.73
N ALA A 31 -54.79 15.93 44.18
CA ALA A 31 -54.91 14.87 43.18
C ALA A 31 -54.41 15.33 41.79
N ILE A 32 -54.89 16.49 41.33
CA ILE A 32 -54.49 17.07 40.04
C ILE A 32 -52.96 17.30 39.95
N PRO A 33 -52.28 17.94 40.92
CA PRO A 33 -50.85 18.18 40.81
C PRO A 33 -50.01 16.89 40.83
N LYS A 34 -50.45 15.84 41.54
CA LYS A 34 -49.77 14.54 41.52
C LYS A 34 -49.82 13.90 40.13
N ILE A 35 -50.97 13.96 39.46
CA ILE A 35 -51.12 13.44 38.10
C ILE A 35 -50.31 14.28 37.11
N GLY A 36 -50.36 15.62 37.24
CA GLY A 36 -49.56 16.53 36.42
C GLY A 36 -48.06 16.28 36.54
N SER A 37 -47.56 16.08 37.77
CA SER A 37 -46.15 15.75 38.01
C SER A 37 -45.72 14.44 37.37
N ALA A 38 -46.56 13.40 37.38
CA ALA A 38 -46.25 12.12 36.77
C ALA A 38 -46.21 12.20 35.23
N ILE A 39 -47.11 13.00 34.64
CA ILE A 39 -47.13 13.28 33.21
C ILE A 39 -45.87 14.05 32.80
N GLU A 40 -45.52 15.11 33.53
CA GLU A 40 -44.33 15.93 33.26
C GLU A 40 -43.05 15.10 33.39
N GLN A 41 -42.93 14.25 34.41
CA GLN A 41 -41.77 13.38 34.58
C GLN A 41 -41.60 12.42 33.41
N ARG A 42 -42.70 11.86 32.89
CA ARG A 42 -42.66 10.98 31.71
C ARG A 42 -42.28 11.74 30.45
N HIS A 43 -42.87 12.92 30.22
CA HIS A 43 -42.51 13.77 29.08
C HIS A 43 -41.04 14.19 29.13
N GLY A 44 -40.55 14.63 30.30
CA GLY A 44 -39.16 15.01 30.50
C GLY A 44 -38.21 13.84 30.24
N ARG A 45 -38.55 12.64 30.72
CA ARG A 45 -37.75 11.43 30.46
C ARG A 45 -37.70 11.07 28.97
N ILE A 46 -38.86 11.05 28.31
CA ILE A 46 -38.92 10.75 26.87
C ILE A 46 -38.13 11.79 26.06
N ALA A 47 -38.28 13.08 26.39
CA ALA A 47 -37.54 14.15 25.72
C ALA A 47 -36.02 14.01 25.93
N ALA A 48 -35.59 13.67 27.15
CA ALA A 48 -34.19 13.40 27.45
C ALA A 48 -33.65 12.19 26.67
N ASP A 49 -34.38 11.08 26.67
CA ASP A 49 -34.00 9.85 25.96
C ASP A 49 -33.91 10.10 24.44
N VAL A 50 -34.83 10.87 23.86
CA VAL A 50 -34.81 11.25 22.44
C VAL A 50 -33.64 12.19 22.10
N ALA A 51 -33.36 13.17 22.98
CA ALA A 51 -32.23 14.07 22.81
C ALA A 51 -30.90 13.31 22.89
N GLU A 52 -30.76 12.39 23.84
CA GLU A 52 -29.59 11.53 23.98
C GLU A 52 -29.41 10.62 22.77
N ALA A 53 -30.48 9.97 22.30
CA ALA A 53 -30.44 9.14 21.11
C ALA A 53 -30.03 9.93 19.85
N SER A 54 -30.54 11.16 19.72
CA SER A 54 -30.17 12.05 18.60
C SER A 54 -28.69 12.45 18.67
N ARG A 55 -28.19 12.77 19.86
CA ARG A 55 -26.77 13.10 20.09
C ARG A 55 -25.86 11.92 19.77
N LEU A 56 -26.21 10.72 20.25
CA LEU A 56 -25.45 9.49 19.97
C LEU A 56 -25.45 9.15 18.49
N LYS A 57 -26.57 9.37 17.80
CA LYS A 57 -26.65 9.20 16.34
C LYS A 57 -25.71 10.17 15.62
N GLU A 58 -25.74 11.46 15.97
CA GLU A 58 -24.86 12.47 15.37
C GLU A 58 -23.37 12.17 15.63
N ASP A 59 -23.03 11.78 16.86
CA ASP A 59 -21.66 11.38 17.21
C ASP A 59 -21.21 10.16 16.39
N THR A 60 -22.10 9.19 16.18
CA THR A 60 -21.83 8.00 15.36
C THR A 60 -21.65 8.35 13.89
N GLU A 61 -22.51 9.21 13.33
CA GLU A 61 -22.39 9.67 11.94
C GLU A 61 -21.06 10.40 11.71
N LYS A 62 -20.65 11.28 12.63
CA LYS A 62 -19.34 11.95 12.58
C LYS A 62 -18.16 10.98 12.69
N ALA A 63 -18.28 9.97 13.55
CA ALA A 63 -17.25 8.95 13.70
C ALA A 63 -17.11 8.10 12.43
N ILE A 64 -18.23 7.74 11.79
CA ILE A 64 -18.24 7.02 10.51
C ILE A 64 -17.60 7.87 9.43
N GLU A 65 -17.98 9.15 9.29
CA GLU A 65 -17.40 10.05 8.29
C GLU A 65 -15.88 10.18 8.46
N THR A 66 -15.42 10.39 9.69
CA THR A 66 -13.98 10.51 9.99
C THR A 66 -13.25 9.21 9.69
N TYR A 67 -13.83 8.06 10.03
CA TYR A 67 -13.26 6.74 9.76
C TYR A 67 -13.17 6.46 8.26
N GLU A 68 -14.23 6.75 7.50
CA GLU A 68 -14.25 6.57 6.05
C GLU A 68 -13.24 7.49 5.35
N ALA A 69 -13.12 8.75 5.79
CA ALA A 69 -12.12 9.68 5.29
C ALA A 69 -10.69 9.16 5.56
N ALA A 70 -10.40 8.73 6.79
CA ALA A 70 -9.10 8.17 7.15
C ALA A 70 -8.78 6.90 6.36
N LEU A 71 -9.78 6.04 6.11
CA LEU A 71 -9.60 4.84 5.29
C LEU A 71 -9.33 5.17 3.83
N ALA A 72 -10.02 6.17 3.27
CA ALA A 72 -9.81 6.64 1.90
C ALA A 72 -8.41 7.24 1.73
N GLU A 73 -7.98 8.07 2.67
CA GLU A 73 -6.64 8.65 2.70
C GLU A 73 -5.56 7.58 2.83
N ALA A 74 -5.71 6.62 3.74
CA ALA A 74 -4.78 5.51 3.91
C ALA A 74 -4.63 4.68 2.63
N ARG A 75 -5.74 4.39 1.93
CA ARG A 75 -5.71 3.70 0.63
C ARG A 75 -5.01 4.53 -0.45
N ALA A 76 -5.30 5.82 -0.53
CA ALA A 76 -4.64 6.72 -1.48
C ALA A 76 -3.13 6.79 -1.24
N ASN A 77 -2.71 6.94 0.02
CA ASN A 77 -1.29 6.95 0.41
C ASN A 77 -0.61 5.62 0.09
N ALA A 78 -1.24 4.48 0.38
CA ALA A 78 -0.70 3.17 0.02
C ALA A 78 -0.50 3.02 -1.50
N HIS A 79 -1.49 3.44 -2.31
CA HIS A 79 -1.36 3.42 -3.76
C HIS A 79 -0.25 4.36 -4.27
N ALA A 80 -0.12 5.56 -3.67
CA ALA A 80 0.95 6.49 -4.00
C ALA A 80 2.33 5.89 -3.70
N ILE A 81 2.52 5.32 -2.51
CA ILE A 81 3.78 4.66 -2.10
C ILE A 81 4.13 3.52 -3.05
N VAL A 82 3.17 2.68 -3.43
CA VAL A 82 3.41 1.57 -4.37
C VAL A 82 3.80 2.09 -5.75
N SER A 83 3.12 3.14 -6.24
CA SER A 83 3.44 3.76 -7.53
C SER A 83 4.84 4.37 -7.53
N GLU A 84 5.17 5.14 -6.49
CA GLU A 84 6.47 5.78 -6.33
C GLU A 84 7.60 4.75 -6.23
N ASN A 85 7.43 3.71 -5.39
CA ASN A 85 8.44 2.64 -5.28
C ASN A 85 8.63 1.90 -6.60
N ARG A 86 7.56 1.63 -7.36
CA ARG A 86 7.69 1.01 -8.69
C ARG A 86 8.47 1.91 -9.63
N ALA A 87 8.18 3.21 -9.66
CA ALA A 87 8.89 4.16 -10.51
C ALA A 87 10.38 4.24 -10.14
N GLN A 88 10.70 4.35 -8.85
CA GLN A 88 12.08 4.36 -8.35
C GLN A 88 12.82 3.05 -8.67
N MET A 89 12.18 1.90 -8.44
CA MET A 89 12.76 0.60 -8.73
C MET A 89 13.03 0.41 -10.23
N THR A 90 12.10 0.81 -11.10
CA THR A 90 12.32 0.78 -12.55
C THR A 90 13.47 1.72 -12.97
N ALA A 91 13.57 2.90 -12.36
CA ALA A 91 14.67 3.82 -12.65
C ALA A 91 16.04 3.24 -12.25
N GLU A 92 16.14 2.64 -11.05
CA GLU A 92 17.38 2.00 -10.60
C GLU A 92 17.73 0.75 -11.44
N ILE A 93 16.74 -0.07 -11.80
CA ILE A 93 16.96 -1.22 -12.72
C ILE A 93 17.52 -0.74 -14.06
N ASN A 94 16.94 0.30 -14.65
CA ASN A 94 17.41 0.83 -15.93
C ASN A 94 18.83 1.40 -15.82
N LYS A 95 19.15 2.07 -14.72
CA LYS A 95 20.49 2.60 -14.44
C LYS A 95 21.52 1.48 -14.27
N GLU A 96 21.18 0.45 -13.51
CA GLU A 96 22.07 -0.71 -13.30
C GLU A 96 22.25 -1.51 -14.59
N ALA A 97 21.18 -1.70 -15.38
CA ALA A 97 21.25 -2.32 -16.70
C ALA A 97 22.19 -1.54 -17.64
N SER A 98 22.05 -0.21 -17.73
CA SER A 98 22.95 0.64 -18.54
C SER A 98 24.40 0.52 -18.08
N ALA A 99 24.65 0.54 -16.77
CA ALA A 99 26.00 0.39 -16.22
C ALA A 99 26.58 -1.00 -16.46
N LEU A 100 25.75 -2.04 -16.44
CA LEU A 100 26.16 -3.41 -16.77
C LEU A 100 26.50 -3.53 -18.25
N ASP A 101 25.69 -2.97 -19.14
CA ASP A 101 25.91 -2.97 -20.58
C ASP A 101 27.23 -2.28 -20.94
N GLU A 102 27.53 -1.13 -20.33
CA GLU A 102 28.83 -0.45 -20.49
C GLU A 102 30.00 -1.30 -20.04
N ARG A 103 29.88 -1.98 -18.88
CA ARG A 103 30.91 -2.88 -18.36
C ARG A 103 31.12 -4.09 -19.27
N LEU A 104 30.02 -4.66 -19.79
CA LEU A 104 30.08 -5.79 -20.70
C LEU A 104 30.72 -5.39 -22.02
N ALA A 105 30.34 -4.25 -22.59
CA ALA A 105 30.95 -3.72 -23.83
C ALA A 105 32.46 -3.51 -23.65
N LYS A 106 32.89 -2.95 -22.52
CA LYS A 106 34.32 -2.77 -22.21
C LYS A 106 35.06 -4.10 -22.10
N LYS A 107 34.50 -5.08 -21.37
CA LYS A 107 35.09 -6.42 -21.25
C LYS A 107 35.17 -7.14 -22.60
N LEU A 108 34.16 -6.96 -23.45
CA LEU A 108 34.13 -7.55 -24.78
C LEU A 108 35.27 -6.99 -25.64
N ALA A 109 35.44 -5.66 -25.65
CA ALA A 109 36.52 -4.99 -26.36
C ALA A 109 37.91 -5.41 -25.84
N GLU A 110 38.09 -5.52 -24.52
CA GLU A 110 39.33 -6.02 -23.90
C GLU A 110 39.63 -7.47 -24.31
N ALA A 111 38.61 -8.33 -24.33
CA ALA A 111 38.73 -9.71 -24.76
C ALA A 111 39.08 -9.82 -26.26
N GLU A 112 38.45 -9.01 -27.12
CA GLU A 112 38.75 -8.96 -28.55
C GLU A 112 40.21 -8.57 -28.81
N VAL A 113 40.72 -7.55 -28.11
CA VAL A 113 42.13 -7.14 -28.20
C VAL A 113 43.06 -8.26 -27.74
N SER A 114 42.73 -8.95 -26.65
CA SER A 114 43.52 -10.06 -26.12
C SER A 114 43.57 -11.25 -27.09
N ILE A 115 42.42 -11.59 -27.69
CA ILE A 115 42.29 -12.64 -28.70
C ILE A 115 43.11 -12.28 -29.94
N ALA A 116 42.99 -11.05 -30.44
CA ALA A 116 43.76 -10.58 -31.59
C ALA A 116 45.27 -10.66 -31.34
N LYS A 117 45.73 -10.20 -30.17
CA LYS A 117 47.14 -10.28 -29.77
C LYS A 117 47.64 -11.72 -29.70
N THR A 118 46.85 -12.62 -29.12
CA THR A 118 47.20 -14.03 -29.00
C THR A 118 47.25 -14.71 -30.37
N ARG A 119 46.29 -14.39 -31.24
CA ARG A 119 46.26 -14.85 -32.64
C ARG A 119 47.51 -14.40 -33.38
N ASP A 120 47.86 -13.12 -33.32
CA ASP A 120 49.00 -12.57 -34.04
C ASP A 120 50.32 -13.15 -33.51
N ALA A 121 50.44 -13.33 -32.20
CA ALA A 121 51.59 -14.01 -31.58
C ALA A 121 51.70 -15.48 -32.03
N ALA A 122 50.60 -16.22 -32.06
CA ALA A 122 50.58 -17.60 -32.54
C ALA A 122 50.97 -17.67 -34.03
N MET A 123 50.41 -16.80 -34.87
CA MET A 123 50.75 -16.74 -36.30
C MET A 123 52.23 -16.40 -36.54
N ALA A 124 52.83 -15.55 -35.71
CA ALA A 124 54.27 -15.26 -35.78
C ALA A 124 55.13 -16.50 -35.41
N GLN A 125 54.69 -17.31 -34.45
CA GLN A 125 55.38 -18.54 -34.07
C GLN A 125 55.27 -19.65 -35.12
N VAL A 126 54.18 -19.70 -35.91
CA VAL A 126 53.97 -20.71 -36.96
C VAL A 126 55.12 -20.73 -37.97
N THR A 127 55.65 -19.57 -38.38
CA THR A 127 56.78 -19.53 -39.32
C THR A 127 58.05 -20.14 -38.72
N GLY A 128 58.31 -19.90 -37.43
CA GLY A 128 59.43 -20.51 -36.70
C GLY A 128 59.27 -22.02 -36.57
N ILE A 129 58.09 -22.49 -36.15
CA ILE A 129 57.79 -23.92 -36.03
C ILE A 129 57.90 -24.60 -37.40
N ALA A 130 57.43 -23.97 -38.48
CA ALA A 130 57.55 -24.51 -39.83
C ALA A 130 59.01 -24.63 -40.28
N GLN A 131 59.85 -23.65 -39.96
CA GLN A 131 61.29 -23.69 -40.24
C GLN A 131 61.99 -24.80 -39.43
N ASP A 132 61.73 -24.88 -38.12
CA ASP A 132 62.31 -25.89 -37.23
C ASP A 132 61.89 -27.31 -37.63
N THR A 133 60.61 -27.49 -37.98
CA THR A 133 60.08 -28.78 -38.45
C THR A 133 60.67 -29.18 -39.79
N THR A 134 60.81 -28.22 -40.72
CA THR A 134 61.48 -28.45 -42.02
C THR A 134 62.96 -28.81 -41.82
N GLU A 135 63.66 -28.14 -40.91
CA GLU A 135 65.05 -28.45 -40.56
C GLU A 135 65.19 -29.88 -40.03
N ALA A 136 64.31 -30.29 -39.12
CA ALA A 136 64.30 -31.64 -38.54
C ALA A 136 64.05 -32.72 -39.62
N ILE A 137 62.99 -32.56 -40.42
CA ILE A 137 62.61 -33.53 -41.47
C ILE A 137 63.73 -33.67 -42.52
N VAL A 138 64.32 -32.57 -42.98
CA VAL A 138 65.37 -32.60 -44.01
C VAL A 138 66.67 -33.19 -43.46
N THR A 139 66.99 -32.92 -42.19
CA THR A 139 68.17 -33.50 -41.52
C THR A 139 68.03 -35.01 -41.37
N GLU A 140 66.83 -35.49 -41.02
CA GLU A 140 66.55 -36.93 -40.86
C GLU A 140 66.53 -37.67 -42.21
N LEU A 141 66.02 -37.05 -43.28
CA LEU A 141 65.96 -37.66 -44.61
C LEU A 141 67.29 -37.63 -45.39
N LEU A 142 68.08 -36.55 -45.27
CA LEU A 142 69.31 -36.35 -46.06
C LEU A 142 70.60 -36.58 -45.27
N GLY A 143 70.52 -36.78 -43.94
CA GLY A 143 71.67 -37.01 -43.06
C GLY A 143 72.66 -35.83 -42.95
N LYS A 144 72.36 -34.68 -43.57
CA LYS A 144 73.15 -33.46 -43.54
C LYS A 144 72.26 -32.30 -43.11
N LYS A 145 72.79 -31.47 -42.21
CA LYS A 145 72.08 -30.30 -41.68
C LYS A 145 72.05 -29.18 -42.75
N PRO A 146 70.89 -28.83 -43.32
CA PRO A 146 70.79 -27.73 -44.28
C PRO A 146 71.08 -26.37 -43.62
N THR A 147 71.57 -25.40 -44.40
CA THR A 147 71.85 -24.05 -43.90
C THR A 147 70.55 -23.29 -43.61
N LYS A 148 70.48 -22.62 -42.45
CA LYS A 148 69.31 -21.83 -42.01
C LYS A 148 68.78 -20.86 -43.08
N ALA A 149 69.66 -20.27 -43.88
CA ALA A 149 69.29 -19.36 -44.97
C ALA A 149 68.41 -20.05 -46.03
N ALA A 150 68.76 -21.28 -46.44
CA ALA A 150 68.03 -22.03 -47.45
C ALA A 150 66.66 -22.51 -46.95
N ILE A 151 66.57 -22.89 -45.67
CA ILE A 151 65.30 -23.27 -45.02
C ILE A 151 64.37 -22.06 -44.93
N SER A 152 64.89 -20.91 -44.49
CA SER A 152 64.08 -19.69 -44.37
C SER A 152 63.55 -19.23 -45.73
N SER A 153 64.34 -19.31 -46.80
CA SER A 153 63.90 -18.92 -48.14
C SER A 153 62.85 -19.89 -48.67
N ALA A 154 63.05 -21.20 -48.52
CA ALA A 154 62.10 -22.22 -48.99
C ALA A 154 60.75 -22.13 -48.29
N VAL A 155 60.75 -21.99 -46.96
CA VAL A 155 59.51 -21.82 -46.17
C VAL A 155 58.81 -20.51 -46.52
N SER A 156 59.55 -19.41 -46.73
CA SER A 156 58.96 -18.12 -47.13
C SER A 156 58.35 -18.13 -48.54
N SER A 157 58.94 -18.88 -49.47
CA SER A 157 58.42 -19.04 -50.83
C SER A 157 57.17 -19.91 -50.85
N ALA A 158 57.13 -20.97 -50.04
CA ALA A 158 55.97 -21.83 -49.90
C ALA A 158 54.79 -21.14 -49.18
N ALA A 159 55.05 -20.22 -48.26
CA ALA A 159 54.02 -19.45 -47.56
C ALA A 159 53.39 -18.32 -48.39
N LYS A 160 53.95 -17.99 -49.56
CA LYS A 160 53.48 -16.91 -50.46
C LYS A 160 52.73 -17.42 -51.70
N GLY A 161 52.73 -18.73 -51.95
CA GLY A 161 51.94 -19.40 -53.00
C GLY A 161 50.69 -20.03 -52.42
#